data_AF-A0A158DL77-F1
#
_entry.id   AF-A0A158DL77-F1
#
_cell.length_a   1.000
_cell.length_b   1.000
_cell.length_c   1.000
_cell.angle_alpha   90.00
_cell.angle_beta   90.00
_cell.angle_gamma   90.00
#
_symmetry.space_group_name_H-M   'P 1'
#
loop_
_entity.id
_entity.type
_entity.pdbx_description
1 polymer ?
#
loop_
_entity_poly.entity_id
_entity_poly.type
_entity_poly.pdbx_seq_one_letter_code
_entity_poly.pdbx_strand_id
1 'polypeptide(L)'
;MLARRWSDPQSADDLGALDPEAIASVREEAWPEVTSADEMHEALSTLACIAEAEAQRSPQWLAWLEALAHSGRATRLQIAEHDALWTPVERLACVRAVYEHAPMHPSLQPPPGFDDAWPPDDALVEIVRARLSGFGPLTVPEIARPLALSASAIALALTRLEAQGYVMRGRFTPGAPAEQWCERHLLARIHRYTVRRLRREIEPVERQDFMRFLLEWQRVAPDSHGEGRDALGAVLEQLEGFEAPAVAWEDEILPARIADYTGMWLDDLCRAGKLVWARPAGRSRASGGPVRGTPIVLLPRRHLEAWNALMSSRRTSSSASPDDAPQLSSRAERVFDALKAHGAMFFDELLSDVRLLRTELEDALGELVALGLVNADSFAGLRALLAPAAKRNAFARRPRRGGLFIGGMDDAGRWALLRRAKPDDARDEGDLEHVALTLLRRYGVVFWRLLEREAEWLAPWRDLLRAYHRLEARGEIRGGRFVAGLAGEQFALPEAVPLLREMRKRPKEGAFVALSAVDPLNLVGTLLPGEKVPALAGNRVLYLDGVPVGAVIAGKTRYFGDFDGEGRERMRLALVKRTARSLSTSIGTGMTGAGMPARH
;
A
#
# COMPACT_ATOMS: atom_id res chain seq x y z
N MET A 1 -4.82 15.97 -24.36
CA MET A 1 -5.95 15.24 -23.72
C MET A 1 -5.38 13.93 -23.20
N LEU A 2 -5.42 13.51 -21.93
CA LEU A 2 -6.11 13.96 -20.72
C LEU A 2 -5.15 13.63 -19.55
N ALA A 3 -4.31 14.59 -19.15
CA ALA A 3 -3.64 14.57 -17.85
C ALA A 3 -4.64 15.16 -16.84
N ARG A 4 -5.64 14.36 -16.46
CA ARG A 4 -6.55 14.59 -15.32
C ARG A 4 -6.46 13.33 -14.47
N ARG A 5 -6.30 13.35 -13.16
CA ARG A 5 -6.30 14.42 -12.17
C ARG A 5 -5.57 13.83 -10.97
N TRP A 6 -4.65 14.60 -10.39
CA TRP A 6 -4.36 14.48 -8.97
C TRP A 6 -5.72 14.64 -8.28
N SER A 7 -6.17 13.66 -7.49
CA SER A 7 -7.37 13.85 -6.68
C SER A 7 -7.02 14.91 -5.64
N ASP A 8 -7.61 16.10 -5.76
CA ASP A 8 -7.47 17.12 -4.73
C ASP A 8 -7.97 16.51 -3.40
N PRO A 9 -7.29 16.78 -2.28
CA PRO A 9 -7.75 16.35 -0.96
C PRO A 9 -9.19 16.81 -0.76
N GLN A 10 -10.06 15.89 -0.31
CA GLN A 10 -11.48 16.17 -0.11
C GLN A 10 -11.74 16.77 1.28
N SER A 11 -10.87 16.47 2.25
CA SER A 11 -10.91 17.00 3.62
C SER A 11 -9.53 17.44 4.13
N ALA A 12 -9.50 18.25 5.18
CA ALA A 12 -8.25 18.66 5.83
C ALA A 12 -7.55 17.49 6.53
N ASP A 13 -8.32 16.47 6.94
CA ASP A 13 -7.80 15.23 7.54
C ASP A 13 -7.06 14.34 6.50
N ASP A 14 -7.28 14.57 5.20
CA ASP A 14 -6.59 13.88 4.11
C ASP A 14 -5.20 14.46 3.80
N LEU A 15 -4.78 15.52 4.50
CA LEU A 15 -3.52 16.20 4.27
C LEU A 15 -2.51 15.88 5.38
N GLY A 16 -1.38 15.30 4.98
CA GLY A 16 -0.22 15.17 5.87
C GLY A 16 0.37 16.55 6.25
N ALA A 17 1.27 16.56 7.24
CA ALA A 17 1.94 17.78 7.69
C ALA A 17 2.62 18.54 6.53
N LEU A 18 2.33 19.83 6.42
CA LEU A 18 2.83 20.70 5.34
C LEU A 18 4.20 21.28 5.69
N ASP A 19 5.05 21.45 4.68
CA ASP A 19 6.38 22.05 4.83
C ASP A 19 6.28 23.59 4.93
N PRO A 20 6.87 24.23 5.97
CA PRO A 20 6.81 25.68 6.14
C PRO A 20 7.36 26.47 4.95
N GLU A 21 8.42 25.99 4.31
CA GLU A 21 8.99 26.67 3.15
C GLU A 21 8.10 26.50 1.91
N ALA A 22 7.44 25.34 1.74
CA ALA A 22 6.41 25.19 0.70
C ALA A 22 5.24 26.15 0.89
N ILE A 23 4.81 26.40 2.14
CA ILE A 23 3.82 27.42 2.46
C ILE A 23 4.34 28.81 2.07
N ALA A 24 5.59 29.14 2.44
CA ALA A 24 6.20 30.43 2.11
C ALA A 24 6.32 30.66 0.60
N SER A 25 6.82 29.69 -0.17
CA SER A 25 6.94 29.81 -1.62
C SER A 25 5.58 30.00 -2.30
N VAL A 26 4.55 29.26 -1.89
CA VAL A 26 3.22 29.43 -2.49
C VAL A 26 2.59 30.77 -2.12
N ARG A 27 2.85 31.30 -0.91
CA ARG A 27 2.41 32.64 -0.51
C ARG A 27 3.05 33.71 -1.37
N GLU A 28 4.34 33.59 -1.63
CA GLU A 28 5.09 34.51 -2.51
C GLU A 28 4.55 34.44 -3.94
N GLU A 29 4.38 33.23 -4.50
CA GLU A 29 3.83 33.02 -5.85
C GLU A 29 2.34 33.41 -6.01
N ALA A 30 1.56 33.40 -4.93
CA ALA A 30 0.14 33.77 -4.97
C ALA A 30 -0.06 35.29 -4.87
N TRP A 31 0.85 35.98 -4.20
CA TRP A 31 0.80 37.42 -4.09
C TRP A 31 1.13 38.07 -5.44
N PRO A 32 0.38 39.07 -5.92
CA PRO A 32 0.65 39.68 -7.21
C PRO A 32 2.05 40.30 -7.28
N GLU A 33 2.82 39.94 -8.31
CA GLU A 33 4.04 40.64 -8.68
C GLU A 33 3.70 41.71 -9.71
N VAL A 34 3.74 42.97 -9.30
CA VAL A 34 3.32 44.11 -10.11
C VAL A 34 4.52 44.94 -10.53
N THR A 35 4.65 45.19 -11.83
CA THR A 35 5.71 46.00 -12.45
C THR A 35 5.19 47.20 -13.22
N SER A 36 3.87 47.31 -13.40
CA SER A 36 3.21 48.41 -14.11
C SER A 36 1.86 48.80 -13.50
N ALA A 37 1.32 49.95 -13.88
CA ALA A 37 0.00 50.39 -13.43
C ALA A 37 -1.13 49.48 -13.93
N ASP A 38 -1.00 48.88 -15.11
CA ASP A 38 -2.00 47.94 -15.63
C ASP A 38 -2.01 46.64 -14.83
N GLU A 39 -0.84 46.08 -14.52
CA GLU A 39 -0.72 44.92 -13.63
C GLU A 39 -1.24 45.23 -12.21
N MET A 40 -1.10 46.48 -11.74
CA MET A 40 -1.66 46.91 -10.45
C MET A 40 -3.19 46.88 -10.47
N HIS A 41 -3.81 47.27 -11.59
CA HIS A 41 -5.25 47.20 -11.78
C HIS A 41 -5.75 45.75 -11.83
N GLU A 42 -5.00 44.85 -12.48
CA GLU A 42 -5.29 43.41 -12.48
C GLU A 42 -5.18 42.81 -11.08
N ALA A 43 -4.15 43.17 -10.32
CA ALA A 43 -3.98 42.76 -8.93
C ALA A 43 -5.16 43.19 -8.05
N LEU A 44 -5.57 44.46 -8.15
CA LEU A 44 -6.76 45.00 -7.49
C LEU A 44 -8.05 44.25 -7.88
N SER A 45 -8.21 43.95 -9.17
CA SER A 45 -9.38 43.24 -9.70
C SER A 45 -9.46 41.80 -9.22
N THR A 46 -8.29 41.16 -9.04
CA THR A 46 -8.16 39.77 -8.56
C THR A 46 -8.41 39.67 -7.06
N LEU A 47 -7.87 40.58 -6.25
CA LEU A 47 -8.00 40.57 -4.79
C LEU A 47 -9.26 41.28 -4.27
N ALA A 48 -10.06 41.87 -5.17
CA ALA A 48 -11.16 42.80 -4.94
C ALA A 48 -10.75 44.12 -4.25
N CYS A 49 -9.87 44.06 -3.25
CA CYS A 49 -9.28 45.23 -2.62
C CYS A 49 -7.91 44.91 -2.00
N ILE A 50 -7.06 45.93 -1.91
CA ILE A 50 -5.75 45.87 -1.24
C ILE A 50 -5.74 46.91 -0.12
N ALA A 51 -5.36 46.50 1.10
CA ALA A 51 -5.27 47.45 2.20
C ALA A 51 -4.06 48.38 2.01
N GLU A 52 -4.21 49.63 2.41
CA GLU A 52 -3.14 50.63 2.23
C GLU A 52 -1.85 50.23 2.97
N ALA A 53 -1.97 49.61 4.15
CA ALA A 53 -0.83 49.05 4.89
C ALA A 53 -0.11 47.91 4.11
N GLU A 54 -0.81 47.22 3.21
CA GLU A 54 -0.22 46.19 2.34
C GLU A 54 0.51 46.83 1.17
N ALA A 55 -0.10 47.85 0.54
CA ALA A 55 0.51 48.62 -0.53
C ALA A 55 1.76 49.39 -0.07
N GLN A 56 1.77 49.90 1.17
CA GLN A 56 2.92 50.60 1.76
C GLN A 56 4.20 49.75 1.87
N ARG A 57 4.09 48.41 1.83
CA ARG A 57 5.27 47.53 1.82
C ARG A 57 6.14 47.72 0.58
N SER A 58 5.56 48.24 -0.50
CA SER A 58 6.21 48.50 -1.78
C SER A 58 5.93 49.95 -2.22
N PRO A 59 6.87 50.89 -2.08
CA PRO A 59 6.64 52.31 -2.40
C PRO A 59 6.12 52.56 -3.83
N GLN A 60 6.48 51.70 -4.78
CA GLN A 60 6.02 51.78 -6.17
C GLN A 60 4.52 51.51 -6.33
N TRP A 61 3.93 50.67 -5.47
CA TRP A 61 2.50 50.32 -5.54
C TRP A 61 1.62 51.53 -5.24
N LEU A 62 1.98 52.34 -4.24
CA LEU A 62 1.24 53.56 -3.92
C LEU A 62 1.23 54.53 -5.10
N ALA A 63 2.36 54.73 -5.77
CA ALA A 63 2.43 55.59 -6.94
C ALA A 63 1.53 55.09 -8.10
N TRP A 64 1.48 53.78 -8.34
CA TRP A 64 0.59 53.21 -9.35
C TRP A 64 -0.88 53.27 -8.95
N LEU A 65 -1.22 53.02 -7.69
CA LEU A 65 -2.58 53.15 -7.16
C LEU A 65 -3.09 54.59 -7.26
N GLU A 66 -2.24 55.56 -6.92
CA GLU A 66 -2.53 56.98 -7.10
C GLU A 66 -2.71 57.32 -8.59
N ALA A 67 -1.86 56.82 -9.48
CA ALA A 67 -2.00 57.02 -10.92
C ALA A 67 -3.33 56.43 -11.45
N LEU A 68 -3.71 55.23 -11.00
CA LEU A 68 -4.98 54.60 -11.34
C LEU A 68 -6.17 55.43 -10.83
N ALA A 69 -6.08 55.97 -9.61
CA ALA A 69 -7.09 56.90 -9.08
C ALA A 69 -7.20 58.18 -9.90
N HIS A 70 -6.09 58.82 -10.27
CA HIS A 70 -6.10 60.00 -11.13
C HIS A 70 -6.70 59.71 -12.51
N SER A 71 -6.50 58.51 -13.05
CA SER A 71 -7.12 58.07 -14.31
C SER A 71 -8.58 57.62 -14.18
N GLY A 72 -9.14 57.60 -12.96
CA GLY A 72 -10.52 57.17 -12.71
C GLY A 72 -10.75 55.65 -12.78
N ARG A 73 -9.70 54.84 -12.62
CA ARG A 73 -9.77 53.36 -12.68
C ARG A 73 -9.80 52.69 -11.30
N ALA A 74 -9.33 53.37 -10.25
CA ALA A 74 -9.36 52.91 -8.88
C ALA A 74 -9.82 54.02 -7.93
N THR A 75 -10.23 53.67 -6.72
CA THR A 75 -10.52 54.65 -5.65
C THR A 75 -10.04 54.13 -4.30
N ARG A 76 -9.72 55.06 -3.40
CA ARG A 76 -9.30 54.80 -2.03
C ARG A 76 -10.48 55.03 -1.09
N LEU A 77 -10.93 54.00 -0.38
CA LEU A 77 -11.98 54.07 0.65
C LEU A 77 -11.35 54.15 2.04
N GLN A 78 -11.74 55.13 2.84
CA GLN A 78 -11.34 55.21 4.25
C GLN A 78 -12.30 54.34 5.09
N ILE A 79 -11.82 53.20 5.58
CA ILE A 79 -12.65 52.21 6.28
C ILE A 79 -12.60 52.35 7.82
N ALA A 80 -11.53 52.93 8.36
CA ALA A 80 -11.41 53.33 9.77
C ALA A 80 -10.48 54.56 9.87
N GLU A 81 -10.24 55.09 11.07
CA GLU A 81 -9.42 56.32 11.26
C GLU A 81 -8.01 56.22 10.64
N HIS A 82 -7.39 55.04 10.69
CA HIS A 82 -6.04 54.81 10.17
C HIS A 82 -5.96 53.71 9.10
N ASP A 83 -7.10 53.16 8.69
CA ASP A 83 -7.16 52.05 7.73
C ASP A 83 -7.92 52.49 6.47
N ALA A 84 -7.36 52.18 5.31
CA ALA A 84 -7.95 52.45 4.01
C ALA A 84 -7.78 51.26 3.07
N LEU A 85 -8.72 51.10 2.14
CA LEU A 85 -8.69 50.08 1.09
C LEU A 85 -8.64 50.74 -0.28
N TRP A 86 -7.82 50.18 -1.16
CA TRP A 86 -7.85 50.48 -2.59
C TRP A 86 -8.71 49.44 -3.30
N THR A 87 -9.64 49.89 -4.14
CA THR A 87 -10.51 49.02 -4.95
C THR A 87 -10.52 49.51 -6.40
N PRO A 88 -10.60 48.60 -7.39
CA PRO A 88 -10.87 49.00 -8.76
C PRO A 88 -12.33 49.42 -8.90
N VAL A 89 -12.61 50.28 -9.87
CA VAL A 89 -13.94 50.87 -10.10
C VAL A 89 -14.97 49.81 -10.52
N GLU A 90 -14.54 48.73 -11.17
CA GLU A 90 -15.33 47.57 -11.56
C GLU A 90 -15.79 46.71 -10.37
N ARG A 91 -15.10 46.77 -9.22
CA ARG A 91 -15.50 46.07 -7.98
C ARG A 91 -16.16 47.01 -6.97
N LEU A 92 -16.31 48.30 -7.30
CA LEU A 92 -16.74 49.33 -6.37
C LEU A 92 -18.14 49.09 -5.80
N ALA A 93 -19.09 48.62 -6.61
CA ALA A 93 -20.45 48.31 -6.13
C ALA A 93 -20.45 47.22 -5.03
N CYS A 94 -19.65 46.17 -5.23
CA CYS A 94 -19.46 45.09 -4.26
C CYS A 94 -18.79 45.60 -2.98
N VAL A 95 -17.67 46.32 -3.08
CA VAL A 95 -16.95 46.84 -1.90
C VAL A 95 -17.80 47.85 -1.12
N ARG A 96 -18.54 48.73 -1.81
CA ARG A 96 -19.43 49.70 -1.16
C ARG A 96 -20.61 49.09 -0.43
N ALA A 97 -21.10 47.92 -0.85
CA ALA A 97 -22.18 47.23 -0.13
C ALA A 97 -21.75 46.79 1.29
N VAL A 98 -20.45 46.60 1.52
CA VAL A 98 -19.87 46.31 2.85
C VAL A 98 -19.50 47.59 3.60
N TYR A 99 -18.99 48.61 2.90
CA TYR A 99 -18.55 49.87 3.49
C TYR A 99 -19.42 51.06 3.04
N GLU A 100 -20.71 51.01 3.32
CA GLU A 100 -21.72 51.94 2.78
C GLU A 100 -21.39 53.43 3.03
N HIS A 101 -20.83 53.74 4.20
CA HIS A 101 -20.55 55.11 4.64
C HIS A 101 -19.07 55.49 4.56
N ALA A 102 -18.21 54.63 4.02
CA ALA A 102 -16.79 54.94 3.90
C ALA A 102 -16.57 56.05 2.85
N PRO A 103 -15.95 57.19 3.20
CA PRO A 103 -15.63 58.21 2.22
C PRO A 103 -14.59 57.67 1.23
N MET A 104 -14.77 57.99 -0.05
CA MET A 104 -13.91 57.50 -1.13
C MET A 104 -13.26 58.67 -1.88
N HIS A 105 -12.00 58.51 -2.26
CA HIS A 105 -11.22 59.51 -2.98
C HIS A 105 -10.40 58.88 -4.12
N PRO A 106 -10.59 59.33 -5.38
CA PRO A 106 -11.65 60.22 -5.86
C PRO A 106 -13.04 59.59 -5.78
N SER A 107 -14.10 60.41 -5.77
CA SER A 107 -15.48 59.93 -5.82
C SER A 107 -15.82 59.45 -7.23
N LEU A 108 -15.93 58.14 -7.41
CA LEU A 108 -16.20 57.50 -8.70
C LEU A 108 -17.51 56.70 -8.64
N GLN A 109 -18.09 56.42 -9.80
CA GLN A 109 -19.24 55.54 -9.95
C GLN A 109 -18.83 54.26 -10.67
N PRO A 110 -19.44 53.10 -10.34
CA PRO A 110 -19.20 51.88 -11.09
C PRO A 110 -19.56 52.07 -12.58
N PRO A 111 -18.83 51.45 -13.51
CA PRO A 111 -19.12 51.53 -14.92
C PRO A 111 -20.38 50.71 -15.26
N PRO A 112 -21.06 51.00 -16.40
CA PRO A 112 -22.24 50.25 -16.81
C PRO A 112 -21.96 48.74 -16.89
N GLY A 113 -22.80 47.92 -16.25
CA GLY A 113 -22.63 46.47 -16.17
C GLY A 113 -21.83 45.98 -14.95
N PHE A 114 -21.37 46.91 -14.11
CA PHE A 114 -20.74 46.64 -12.81
C PHE A 114 -21.44 47.42 -11.66
N ASP A 115 -22.61 48.01 -11.95
CA ASP A 115 -23.44 48.84 -11.07
C ASP A 115 -24.58 48.07 -10.39
N ASP A 116 -24.61 46.74 -10.55
CA ASP A 116 -25.57 45.86 -9.88
C ASP A 116 -25.54 46.02 -8.36
N ALA A 117 -26.72 46.03 -7.73
CA ALA A 117 -26.84 46.11 -6.29
C ALA A 117 -26.43 44.78 -5.63
N TRP A 118 -25.53 44.83 -4.64
CA TRP A 118 -25.09 43.66 -3.88
C TRP A 118 -25.73 43.61 -2.49
N PRO A 119 -26.28 42.46 -2.07
CA PRO A 119 -26.56 42.22 -0.66
C PRO A 119 -25.24 42.28 0.15
N PRO A 120 -25.20 42.97 1.30
CA PRO A 120 -23.96 43.14 2.09
C PRO A 120 -23.26 41.82 2.44
N ASP A 121 -24.03 40.80 2.81
CA ASP A 121 -23.48 39.48 3.18
C ASP A 121 -22.87 38.75 1.98
N ASP A 122 -23.44 38.91 0.78
CA ASP A 122 -22.93 38.28 -0.45
C ASP A 122 -21.69 39.02 -0.97
N ALA A 123 -21.68 40.36 -0.88
CA ALA A 123 -20.51 41.17 -1.15
C ALA A 123 -19.33 40.80 -0.24
N LEU A 124 -19.58 40.62 1.05
CA LEU A 124 -18.55 40.21 1.99
C LEU A 124 -17.95 38.84 1.63
N VAL A 125 -18.80 37.87 1.27
CA VAL A 125 -18.34 36.55 0.81
C VAL A 125 -17.46 36.68 -0.43
N GLU A 126 -17.82 37.52 -1.39
CA GLU A 126 -17.05 37.73 -2.62
C GLU A 126 -15.72 38.46 -2.36
N ILE A 127 -15.69 39.46 -1.49
CA ILE A 127 -14.44 40.13 -1.08
C ILE A 127 -13.50 39.15 -0.38
N VAL A 128 -14.00 38.35 0.56
CA VAL A 128 -13.19 37.33 1.25
C VAL A 128 -12.69 36.26 0.26
N ARG A 129 -13.55 35.82 -0.68
CA ARG A 129 -13.17 34.88 -1.74
C ARG A 129 -12.00 35.42 -2.57
N ALA A 130 -12.15 36.62 -3.11
CA ALA A 130 -11.16 37.28 -3.95
C ALA A 130 -9.86 37.48 -3.18
N ARG A 131 -9.94 37.96 -1.93
CA ARG A 131 -8.78 38.18 -1.08
C ARG A 131 -7.99 36.89 -0.84
N LEU A 132 -8.65 35.78 -0.51
CA LEU A 132 -7.97 34.51 -0.24
C LEU A 132 -7.21 33.93 -1.45
N SER A 133 -7.46 34.41 -2.67
CA SER A 133 -6.70 34.00 -3.85
C SER A 133 -5.23 34.43 -3.83
N GLY A 134 -4.90 35.48 -3.06
CA GLY A 134 -3.54 36.01 -2.93
C GLY A 134 -2.80 35.59 -1.66
N PHE A 135 -3.42 34.79 -0.78
CA PHE A 135 -2.83 34.44 0.51
C PHE A 135 -2.82 32.94 0.75
N GLY A 136 -1.74 32.47 1.38
CA GLY A 136 -1.71 31.13 1.97
C GLY A 136 -2.61 31.01 3.22
N PRO A 137 -2.37 30.02 4.08
CA PRO A 137 -3.15 29.82 5.30
C PRO A 137 -3.17 31.07 6.20
N LEU A 138 -4.37 31.55 6.55
CA LEU A 138 -4.59 32.70 7.44
C LEU A 138 -5.60 32.37 8.54
N THR A 139 -5.44 32.97 9.71
CA THR A 139 -6.42 32.95 10.79
C THR A 139 -7.51 34.01 10.57
N VAL A 140 -8.66 33.87 11.22
CA VAL A 140 -9.76 34.85 11.13
C VAL A 140 -9.30 36.28 11.50
N PRO A 141 -8.53 36.51 12.58
CA PRO A 141 -8.03 37.86 12.90
C PRO A 141 -7.11 38.45 11.83
N GLU A 142 -6.29 37.64 11.17
CA GLU A 142 -5.38 38.09 10.10
C GLU A 142 -6.15 38.52 8.84
N ILE A 143 -7.32 37.93 8.58
CA ILE A 143 -8.20 38.34 7.48
C ILE A 143 -9.01 39.58 7.88
N ALA A 144 -9.53 39.62 9.10
CA ALA A 144 -10.41 40.67 9.58
C ALA A 144 -9.70 42.03 9.76
N ARG A 145 -8.47 42.02 10.29
CA ARG A 145 -7.75 43.25 10.67
C ARG A 145 -7.49 44.19 9.47
N PRO A 146 -6.95 43.75 8.33
CA PRO A 146 -6.72 44.64 7.18
C PRO A 146 -8.00 45.17 6.53
N LEU A 147 -9.13 44.47 6.73
CA LEU A 147 -10.44 44.88 6.23
C LEU A 147 -11.19 45.77 7.24
N ALA A 148 -10.67 45.99 8.46
CA ALA A 148 -11.38 46.64 9.56
C ALA A 148 -12.80 46.06 9.83
N LEU A 149 -12.96 44.75 9.62
CA LEU A 149 -14.22 44.04 9.87
C LEU A 149 -14.17 43.24 11.16
N SER A 150 -15.35 42.90 11.69
CA SER A 150 -15.43 42.03 12.88
C SER A 150 -15.04 40.59 12.54
N ALA A 151 -14.39 39.90 13.49
CA ALA A 151 -14.05 38.49 13.34
C ALA A 151 -15.29 37.61 13.09
N SER A 152 -16.43 37.95 13.69
CA SER A 152 -17.70 37.22 13.52
C SER A 152 -18.23 37.30 12.08
N ALA A 153 -18.17 38.48 11.45
CA ALA A 153 -18.59 38.64 10.06
C ALA A 153 -17.71 37.83 9.09
N ILE A 154 -16.39 37.87 9.30
CA ILE A 154 -15.43 37.06 8.52
C ILE A 154 -15.67 35.57 8.73
N ALA A 155 -15.89 35.12 9.97
CA ALA A 155 -16.18 33.71 10.25
C ALA A 155 -17.44 33.20 9.54
N LEU A 156 -18.51 34.02 9.48
CA LEU A 156 -19.74 33.68 8.75
C LEU A 156 -19.49 33.57 7.24
N ALA A 157 -18.73 34.51 6.66
CA ALA A 157 -18.38 34.49 5.24
C ALA A 157 -17.53 33.24 4.89
N LEU A 158 -16.54 32.91 5.72
CA LEU A 158 -15.69 31.73 5.57
C LEU A 158 -16.50 30.43 5.67
N THR A 159 -17.46 30.36 6.61
CA THR A 159 -18.37 29.21 6.74
C THR A 159 -19.20 28.99 5.47
N ARG A 160 -19.67 30.09 4.83
CA ARG A 160 -20.38 30.00 3.54
C ARG A 160 -19.45 29.52 2.42
N LEU A 161 -18.19 29.96 2.40
CA LEU A 161 -17.19 29.52 1.41
C LEU A 161 -16.77 28.06 1.60
N GLU A 162 -16.72 27.57 2.84
CA GLU A 162 -16.44 26.17 3.18
C GLU A 162 -17.57 25.26 2.70
N ALA A 163 -18.83 25.66 2.94
CA ALA A 163 -20.01 24.94 2.44
C ALA A 163 -20.03 24.84 0.90
N GLN A 164 -19.39 25.78 0.19
CA GLN A 164 -19.22 25.78 -1.26
C GLN A 164 -17.98 25.00 -1.73
N GLY A 165 -17.12 24.54 -0.82
CA GLY A 165 -15.85 23.86 -1.14
C GLY A 165 -14.76 24.77 -1.72
N TYR A 166 -14.85 26.09 -1.53
CA TYR A 166 -13.85 27.05 -2.02
C TYR A 166 -12.64 27.16 -1.07
N VAL A 167 -12.92 27.17 0.24
CA VAL A 167 -11.88 27.20 1.29
C VAL A 167 -11.88 25.91 2.09
N MET A 168 -10.74 25.62 2.71
CA MET A 168 -10.59 24.56 3.69
C MET A 168 -10.15 25.16 5.02
N ARG A 169 -10.65 24.55 6.09
CA ARG A 169 -10.39 24.93 7.48
C ARG A 169 -9.49 23.87 8.13
N GLY A 170 -8.47 24.30 8.87
CA GLY A 170 -7.53 23.38 9.55
C GLY A 170 -6.30 24.06 10.13
N ARG A 171 -5.38 23.27 10.70
CA ARG A 171 -4.09 23.75 11.21
C ARG A 171 -2.98 23.40 10.22
N PHE A 172 -2.81 24.25 9.20
CA PHE A 172 -1.93 23.97 8.07
C PHE A 172 -0.46 24.29 8.35
N THR A 173 -0.20 25.36 9.10
CA THR A 173 1.16 25.78 9.47
C THR A 173 1.63 24.99 10.70
N PRO A 174 2.81 24.35 10.68
CA PRO A 174 3.34 23.64 11.85
C PRO A 174 3.43 24.55 13.08
N GLY A 175 2.84 24.12 14.20
CA GLY A 175 2.83 24.90 15.44
C GLY A 175 1.82 26.05 15.48
N ALA A 176 0.89 26.15 14.52
CA ALA A 176 -0.14 27.19 14.53
C ALA A 176 -1.01 27.12 15.81
N PRO A 177 -1.17 28.24 16.55
CA PRO A 177 -1.92 28.25 17.80
C PRO A 177 -3.45 28.24 17.57
N ALA A 178 -3.90 28.64 16.40
CA ALA A 178 -5.30 28.79 16.04
C ALA A 178 -5.61 28.12 14.69
N GLU A 179 -6.90 27.90 14.45
CA GLU A 179 -7.41 27.38 13.20
C GLU A 179 -7.21 28.39 12.06
N GLN A 180 -6.77 27.87 10.91
CA GLN A 180 -6.47 28.64 9.70
C GLN A 180 -7.44 28.26 8.59
N TRP A 181 -7.56 29.16 7.61
CA TRP A 181 -8.37 29.06 6.42
C TRP A 181 -7.48 29.26 5.21
N CYS A 182 -7.65 28.44 4.19
CA CYS A 182 -6.88 28.52 2.96
C CYS A 182 -7.76 28.19 1.76
N GLU A 183 -7.54 28.87 0.64
CA GLU A 183 -8.16 28.52 -0.63
C GLU A 183 -7.70 27.12 -1.08
N ARG A 184 -8.63 26.32 -1.61
CA ARG A 184 -8.42 24.89 -1.86
C ARG A 184 -7.31 24.60 -2.89
N HIS A 185 -7.20 25.37 -3.96
CA HIS A 185 -6.17 25.17 -4.99
C HIS A 185 -4.78 25.62 -4.52
N LEU A 186 -4.68 26.71 -3.74
CA LEU A 186 -3.44 27.14 -3.09
C LEU A 186 -2.98 26.08 -2.10
N LEU A 187 -3.88 25.54 -1.27
CA LEU A 187 -3.58 24.46 -0.35
C LEU A 187 -3.08 23.21 -1.08
N ALA A 188 -3.74 22.82 -2.18
CA ALA A 188 -3.29 21.72 -3.03
C ALA A 188 -1.91 22.01 -3.68
N ARG A 189 -1.60 23.26 -4.00
CA ARG A 189 -0.27 23.67 -4.49
C ARG A 189 0.80 23.55 -3.41
N ILE A 190 0.53 24.04 -2.19
CA ILE A 190 1.41 23.91 -1.01
C ILE A 190 1.72 22.45 -0.73
N HIS A 191 0.69 21.61 -0.73
CA HIS A 191 0.83 20.17 -0.50
C HIS A 191 1.70 19.51 -1.58
N ARG A 192 1.46 19.80 -2.87
CA ARG A 192 2.29 19.28 -3.96
C ARG A 192 3.76 19.72 -3.85
N TYR A 193 4.03 20.94 -3.40
CA TYR A 193 5.39 21.45 -3.18
C TYR A 193 6.06 20.73 -2.01
N THR A 194 5.33 20.54 -0.91
CA THR A 194 5.76 19.75 0.26
C THR A 194 6.17 18.33 -0.17
N VAL A 195 5.27 17.61 -0.86
CA VAL A 195 5.54 16.24 -1.34
C VAL A 195 6.73 16.20 -2.29
N ARG A 196 6.83 17.16 -3.23
CA ARG A 196 7.95 17.23 -4.18
C ARG A 196 9.28 17.44 -3.47
N ARG A 197 9.32 18.26 -2.43
CA ARG A 197 10.52 18.47 -1.62
C ARG A 197 10.92 17.20 -0.88
N LEU A 198 9.99 16.59 -0.15
CA LEU A 198 10.23 15.34 0.58
C LEU A 198 10.72 14.22 -0.36
N ARG A 199 10.19 14.15 -1.58
CA ARG A 199 10.64 13.22 -2.62
C ARG A 199 12.10 13.45 -3.03
N ARG A 200 12.59 14.70 -3.01
CA ARG A 200 13.96 15.09 -3.40
C ARG A 200 14.99 14.83 -2.30
N GLU A 201 14.57 14.81 -1.03
CA GLU A 201 15.44 14.54 0.12
C GLU A 201 15.82 13.05 0.25
N ILE A 202 15.20 12.17 -0.55
CA ILE A 202 15.49 10.75 -0.53
C ILE A 202 16.77 10.47 -1.32
N GLU A 203 17.77 9.97 -0.60
CA GLU A 203 19.00 9.47 -1.19
C GLU A 203 18.83 7.96 -1.51
N PRO A 204 18.93 7.56 -2.79
CA PRO A 204 18.71 6.18 -3.19
C PRO A 204 19.80 5.24 -2.68
N VAL A 205 19.44 3.96 -2.51
CA VAL A 205 20.37 2.84 -2.24
C VAL A 205 20.60 2.03 -3.51
N GLU A 206 21.73 1.32 -3.58
CA GLU A 206 22.01 0.40 -4.67
C GLU A 206 21.11 -0.85 -4.62
N ARG A 207 20.89 -1.50 -5.76
CA ARG A 207 20.04 -2.70 -5.85
C ARG A 207 20.52 -3.84 -4.94
N GLN A 208 21.84 -3.93 -4.74
CA GLN A 208 22.45 -4.87 -3.80
C GLN A 208 21.99 -4.60 -2.36
N ASP A 209 22.08 -3.35 -1.91
CA ASP A 209 21.70 -2.98 -0.54
C ASP A 209 20.19 -3.07 -0.34
N PHE A 210 19.39 -2.77 -1.36
CA PHE A 210 17.95 -3.04 -1.31
C PHE A 210 17.65 -4.54 -1.15
N MET A 211 18.39 -5.43 -1.82
CA MET A 211 18.23 -6.87 -1.63
C MET A 211 18.66 -7.32 -0.23
N ARG A 212 19.77 -6.80 0.32
CA ARG A 212 20.18 -7.06 1.70
C ARG A 212 19.10 -6.62 2.69
N PHE A 213 18.55 -5.42 2.48
CA PHE A 213 17.41 -4.93 3.24
C PHE A 213 16.21 -5.88 3.16
N LEU A 214 15.82 -6.35 1.97
CA LEU A 214 14.70 -7.27 1.81
C LEU A 214 14.90 -8.61 2.54
N LEU A 215 16.14 -9.14 2.53
CA LEU A 215 16.48 -10.37 3.25
C LEU A 215 16.30 -10.22 4.77
N GLU A 216 16.66 -9.08 5.35
CA GLU A 216 16.39 -8.80 6.77
C GLU A 216 14.91 -8.45 7.03
N TRP A 217 14.32 -7.61 6.17
CA TRP A 217 12.95 -7.10 6.28
C TRP A 217 11.90 -8.21 6.27
N GLN A 218 12.13 -9.26 5.47
CA GLN A 218 11.27 -10.45 5.44
C GLN A 218 11.79 -11.59 6.31
N ARG A 219 12.72 -11.32 7.24
CA ARG A 219 13.23 -12.29 8.22
C ARG A 219 13.94 -13.50 7.64
N VAL A 220 14.52 -13.38 6.44
CA VAL A 220 15.22 -14.48 5.77
C VAL A 220 16.68 -14.58 6.22
N ALA A 221 17.32 -13.44 6.50
CA ALA A 221 18.68 -13.43 7.03
C ALA A 221 18.71 -14.19 8.37
N PRO A 222 19.73 -15.03 8.63
CA PRO A 222 19.77 -15.90 9.82
C PRO A 222 19.50 -15.18 11.14
N ASP A 223 20.08 -13.99 11.33
CA ASP A 223 19.95 -13.21 12.56
C ASP A 223 18.61 -12.47 12.69
N SER A 224 17.75 -12.56 11.68
CA SER A 224 16.44 -11.91 11.62
C SER A 224 15.26 -12.87 11.71
N HIS A 225 15.53 -14.18 11.89
CA HIS A 225 14.48 -15.20 11.98
C HIS A 225 13.52 -14.90 13.12
N GLY A 226 12.23 -15.05 12.84
CA GLY A 226 11.21 -14.97 13.87
C GLY A 226 11.23 -16.24 14.75
N GLU A 227 10.95 -16.07 16.04
CA GLU A 227 10.85 -17.19 16.98
C GLU A 227 9.41 -17.39 17.47
N GLY A 228 9.00 -18.66 17.52
CA GLY A 228 7.72 -19.06 18.10
C GLY A 228 6.48 -18.74 17.27
N ARG A 229 5.32 -18.94 17.91
CA ARG A 229 4.00 -18.86 17.26
C ARG A 229 3.60 -17.44 16.85
N ASP A 230 3.96 -16.44 17.64
CA ASP A 230 3.57 -15.05 17.34
C ASP A 230 4.30 -14.49 16.12
N ALA A 231 5.55 -14.92 15.90
CA ALA A 231 6.31 -14.59 14.70
C ALA A 231 5.64 -15.11 13.42
N LEU A 232 5.01 -16.29 13.48
CA LEU A 232 4.27 -16.86 12.35
C LEU A 232 3.12 -15.96 11.91
N GLY A 233 2.36 -15.41 12.86
CA GLY A 233 1.28 -14.47 12.56
C GLY A 233 1.77 -13.26 11.78
N ALA A 234 2.84 -12.61 12.26
CA ALA A 234 3.43 -11.45 11.61
C ALA A 234 4.02 -11.78 10.21
N VAL A 235 4.67 -12.92 10.04
CA VAL A 235 5.18 -13.37 8.72
C VAL A 235 4.03 -13.61 7.74
N LEU A 236 2.93 -14.23 8.20
CA LEU A 236 1.77 -14.48 7.36
C LEU A 236 1.00 -13.21 6.99
N GLU A 237 0.94 -12.22 7.90
CA GLU A 237 0.41 -10.89 7.58
C GLU A 237 1.31 -10.15 6.57
N GLN A 238 2.63 -10.29 6.66
CA GLN A 238 3.57 -9.71 5.68
C GLN A 238 3.48 -10.39 4.29
N LEU A 239 3.24 -11.69 4.26
CA LEU A 239 3.07 -12.49 3.05
C LEU A 239 1.60 -12.58 2.59
N GLU A 240 0.71 -11.81 3.20
CA GLU A 240 -0.72 -11.82 2.89
C GLU A 240 -0.97 -11.59 1.40
N GLY A 241 -1.69 -12.51 0.75
CA GLY A 241 -2.01 -12.43 -0.68
C GLY A 241 -0.89 -12.90 -1.62
N PHE A 242 0.28 -13.32 -1.09
CA PHE A 242 1.31 -13.95 -1.91
C PHE A 242 0.85 -15.34 -2.36
N GLU A 243 0.99 -15.63 -3.65
CA GLU A 243 0.64 -16.91 -4.24
C GLU A 243 1.88 -17.80 -4.37
N ALA A 244 1.86 -18.96 -3.71
CA ALA A 244 2.94 -19.94 -3.78
C ALA A 244 2.42 -21.37 -3.92
N PRO A 245 3.18 -22.31 -4.51
CA PRO A 245 2.79 -23.72 -4.55
C PRO A 245 2.54 -24.27 -3.15
N ALA A 246 1.48 -25.05 -2.97
CA ALA A 246 1.03 -25.60 -1.70
C ALA A 246 2.16 -26.29 -0.92
N VAL A 247 3.02 -27.05 -1.61
CA VAL A 247 4.15 -27.76 -0.98
C VAL A 247 5.21 -26.81 -0.43
N ALA A 248 5.39 -25.64 -1.05
CA ALA A 248 6.51 -24.77 -0.74
C ALA A 248 6.29 -23.91 0.50
N TRP A 249 5.04 -23.69 0.92
CA TRP A 249 4.74 -22.92 2.14
C TRP A 249 5.45 -23.49 3.36
N GLU A 250 5.28 -24.78 3.63
CA GLU A 250 5.84 -25.43 4.82
C GLU A 250 7.22 -26.05 4.60
N ASP A 251 7.61 -26.37 3.36
CA ASP A 251 8.93 -26.96 3.09
C ASP A 251 10.03 -25.90 2.88
N GLU A 252 9.69 -24.68 2.42
CA GLU A 252 10.68 -23.70 1.97
C GLU A 252 10.42 -22.26 2.46
N ILE A 253 9.19 -21.73 2.37
CA ILE A 253 8.90 -20.30 2.61
C ILE A 253 8.86 -19.95 4.11
N LEU A 254 8.06 -20.68 4.90
CA LEU A 254 7.94 -20.43 6.34
C LEU A 254 9.21 -20.84 7.11
N PRO A 255 9.84 -21.99 6.86
CA PRO A 255 11.10 -22.35 7.53
C PRO A 255 12.28 -21.44 7.16
N ALA A 256 12.20 -20.70 6.05
CA ALA A 256 13.22 -19.70 5.72
C ALA A 256 13.12 -18.43 6.59
N ARG A 257 12.00 -18.22 7.29
CA ARG A 257 11.71 -16.99 8.05
C ARG A 257 11.51 -17.21 9.54
N ILE A 258 11.31 -18.45 9.96
CA ILE A 258 10.91 -18.82 11.31
C ILE A 258 11.79 -19.97 11.78
N ALA A 259 12.52 -19.75 12.86
CA ALA A 259 13.34 -20.76 13.49
C ALA A 259 12.45 -21.88 14.06
N ASP A 260 12.88 -23.14 13.86
CA ASP A 260 12.19 -24.34 14.35
C ASP A 260 10.69 -24.40 14.02
N TYR A 261 10.30 -23.89 12.83
CA TYR A 261 8.92 -23.91 12.37
C TYR A 261 8.31 -25.32 12.44
N THR A 262 7.11 -25.40 13.04
CA THR A 262 6.30 -26.62 13.06
C THR A 262 4.92 -26.38 12.43
N GLY A 263 4.44 -27.36 11.65
CA GLY A 263 3.15 -27.25 10.97
C GLY A 263 1.95 -27.13 11.91
N MET A 264 2.09 -27.55 13.17
CA MET A 264 1.04 -27.41 14.20
C MET A 264 0.68 -25.94 14.45
N TRP A 265 1.64 -25.03 14.36
CA TRP A 265 1.37 -23.60 14.58
C TRP A 265 0.45 -23.02 13.51
N LEU A 266 0.63 -23.43 12.24
CA LEU A 266 -0.25 -23.02 11.15
C LEU A 266 -1.64 -23.65 11.30
N ASP A 267 -1.70 -24.94 11.65
CA ASP A 267 -2.95 -25.66 11.90
C ASP A 267 -3.76 -25.00 13.03
N ASP A 268 -3.12 -24.57 14.11
CA ASP A 268 -3.77 -23.88 15.23
C ASP A 268 -4.30 -22.50 14.85
N LEU A 269 -3.62 -21.76 13.97
CA LEU A 269 -4.10 -20.48 13.46
C LEU A 269 -5.31 -20.65 12.54
N CYS A 270 -5.31 -21.69 11.70
CA CYS A 270 -6.46 -22.04 10.87
C CYS A 270 -7.65 -22.47 11.74
N ARG A 271 -7.43 -23.34 12.72
CA ARG A 271 -8.48 -23.88 13.60
C ARG A 271 -9.09 -22.81 14.50
N ALA A 272 -8.28 -21.86 14.95
CA ALA A 272 -8.75 -20.67 15.67
C ALA A 272 -9.50 -19.67 14.77
N GLY A 273 -9.60 -19.92 13.46
CA GLY A 273 -10.26 -19.05 12.51
C GLY A 273 -9.49 -17.77 12.19
N LYS A 274 -8.25 -17.62 12.65
CA LYS A 274 -7.42 -16.42 12.38
C LYS A 274 -6.93 -16.39 10.93
N LEU A 275 -6.61 -17.55 10.38
CA LEU A 275 -6.11 -17.72 9.02
C LEU A 275 -7.00 -18.65 8.19
N VAL A 276 -7.00 -18.42 6.89
CA VAL A 276 -7.62 -19.26 5.88
C VAL A 276 -6.61 -19.51 4.77
N TRP A 277 -6.50 -20.76 4.34
CA TRP A 277 -5.83 -21.09 3.10
C TRP A 277 -6.87 -21.22 1.98
N ALA A 278 -6.53 -20.71 0.80
CA ALA A 278 -7.42 -20.74 -0.35
C ALA A 278 -6.62 -20.76 -1.66
N ARG A 279 -7.28 -21.15 -2.75
CA ARG A 279 -6.76 -20.98 -4.09
C ARG A 279 -7.47 -19.81 -4.78
N PRO A 280 -6.74 -18.75 -5.20
CA PRO A 280 -7.31 -17.54 -5.79
C PRO A 280 -8.10 -17.73 -7.09
N ALA A 281 -7.54 -18.50 -8.01
CA ALA A 281 -8.12 -18.78 -9.31
C ALA A 281 -7.87 -20.25 -9.65
N GLY A 282 -8.94 -21.06 -9.62
CA GLY A 282 -8.95 -22.39 -10.23
C GLY A 282 -8.77 -22.26 -11.74
N ARG A 283 -8.00 -23.17 -12.35
CA ARG A 283 -8.11 -23.40 -13.80
C ARG A 283 -9.51 -23.96 -14.09
N SER A 284 -10.06 -23.75 -15.29
CA SER A 284 -11.35 -24.36 -15.70
C SER A 284 -11.31 -25.90 -15.64
N ARG A 285 -10.13 -26.50 -15.84
CA ARG A 285 -9.86 -27.93 -15.59
C ARG A 285 -8.74 -28.12 -14.57
N ALA A 286 -8.95 -29.02 -13.62
CA ALA A 286 -7.88 -29.57 -12.82
C ALA A 286 -6.95 -30.38 -13.74
N SER A 287 -5.63 -30.11 -13.75
CA SER A 287 -4.71 -31.12 -14.28
C SER A 287 -4.78 -32.29 -13.32
N GLY A 288 -5.15 -33.49 -13.79
CA GLY A 288 -5.34 -34.71 -12.98
C GLY A 288 -4.07 -35.24 -12.30
N GLY A 289 -3.38 -34.39 -11.55
CA GLY A 289 -2.13 -34.67 -10.85
C GLY A 289 -2.12 -34.05 -9.44
N PRO A 290 -1.09 -34.34 -8.64
CA PRO A 290 -1.04 -33.99 -7.22
C PRO A 290 -1.17 -32.48 -6.96
N VAL A 291 -1.84 -32.12 -5.86
CA VAL A 291 -2.06 -30.73 -5.39
C VAL A 291 -0.74 -29.98 -5.07
N ARG A 292 0.42 -30.62 -5.23
CA ARG A 292 1.74 -30.05 -4.92
C ARG A 292 2.06 -28.76 -5.64
N GLY A 293 1.76 -28.69 -6.94
CA GLY A 293 1.96 -27.51 -7.75
C GLY A 293 0.81 -26.50 -7.67
N THR A 294 -0.27 -26.81 -6.93
CA THR A 294 -1.43 -25.94 -6.79
C THR A 294 -1.00 -24.67 -6.05
N PRO A 295 -1.15 -23.49 -6.66
CA PRO A 295 -0.88 -22.26 -5.96
C PRO A 295 -1.94 -21.98 -4.89
N ILE A 296 -1.47 -21.62 -3.70
CA ILE A 296 -2.28 -21.35 -2.51
C ILE A 296 -1.83 -20.01 -1.93
N VAL A 297 -2.81 -19.25 -1.44
CA VAL A 297 -2.61 -18.08 -0.59
C VAL A 297 -2.97 -18.42 0.85
N LEU A 298 -2.24 -17.82 1.79
CA LEU A 298 -2.58 -17.81 3.21
C LEU A 298 -3.04 -16.39 3.56
N LEU A 299 -4.28 -16.26 4.04
CA LEU A 299 -4.92 -14.97 4.27
C LEU A 299 -5.47 -14.87 5.70
N PRO A 300 -5.31 -13.73 6.39
CA PRO A 300 -6.09 -13.43 7.58
C PRO A 300 -7.58 -13.51 7.23
N ARG A 301 -8.36 -14.26 8.02
CA ARG A 301 -9.78 -14.51 7.71
C ARG A 301 -10.58 -13.22 7.58
N ARG A 302 -10.25 -12.20 8.38
CA ARG A 302 -10.86 -10.87 8.36
C ARG A 302 -10.71 -10.13 7.02
N HIS A 303 -9.71 -10.46 6.22
CA HIS A 303 -9.45 -9.84 4.92
C HIS A 303 -9.88 -10.72 3.73
N LEU A 304 -10.42 -11.92 3.99
CA LEU A 304 -10.77 -12.89 2.95
C LEU A 304 -11.76 -12.31 1.92
N GLU A 305 -12.70 -11.48 2.36
CA GLU A 305 -13.71 -10.85 1.50
C GLU A 305 -13.08 -9.86 0.51
N ALA A 306 -12.24 -8.94 0.99
CA ALA A 306 -11.49 -7.99 0.14
C ALA A 306 -10.65 -8.71 -0.93
N TRP A 307 -9.92 -9.76 -0.53
CA TRP A 307 -9.16 -10.57 -1.48
C TRP A 307 -10.06 -11.32 -2.47
N ASN A 308 -11.19 -11.87 -2.02
CA ASN A 308 -12.14 -12.58 -2.89
C ASN A 308 -12.76 -11.68 -3.97
N ALA A 309 -13.06 -10.42 -3.64
CA ALA A 309 -13.54 -9.42 -4.59
C ALA A 309 -12.50 -9.17 -5.69
N LEU A 310 -11.23 -8.98 -5.31
CA LEU A 310 -10.12 -8.79 -6.25
C LEU A 310 -9.92 -10.00 -7.17
N MET A 311 -9.86 -11.21 -6.60
CA MET A 311 -9.68 -12.45 -7.35
C MET A 311 -10.83 -12.71 -8.35
N SER A 312 -12.05 -12.30 -8.00
CA SER A 312 -13.24 -12.48 -8.84
C SER A 312 -13.31 -11.48 -10.00
N SER A 313 -12.93 -10.22 -9.77
CA SER A 313 -13.02 -9.13 -10.74
C SER A 313 -12.17 -9.30 -12.01
N ARG A 314 -11.06 -10.06 -11.95
CA ARG A 314 -10.23 -10.32 -13.14
C ARG A 314 -10.85 -11.37 -14.07
N ARG A 315 -11.56 -12.35 -13.53
CA ARG A 315 -12.23 -13.40 -14.32
C ARG A 315 -13.33 -12.84 -15.20
N THR A 316 -14.00 -11.77 -14.79
CA THR A 316 -15.06 -11.11 -15.56
C THR A 316 -14.51 -10.17 -16.63
N SER A 317 -13.29 -9.65 -16.45
CA SER A 317 -12.62 -8.75 -17.41
C SER A 317 -11.91 -9.48 -18.56
N SER A 318 -11.47 -10.73 -18.34
CA SER A 318 -11.25 -11.67 -19.44
C SER A 318 -12.63 -12.09 -19.95
N SER A 319 -12.85 -12.14 -21.25
CA SER A 319 -14.11 -12.57 -21.88
C SER A 319 -14.48 -14.00 -21.43
N ALA A 320 -15.08 -14.14 -20.25
CA ALA A 320 -15.51 -15.41 -19.72
C ALA A 320 -16.73 -15.86 -20.52
N SER A 321 -16.52 -16.82 -21.40
CA SER A 321 -17.63 -17.52 -22.04
C SER A 321 -18.33 -18.37 -20.98
N PRO A 322 -19.65 -18.65 -21.11
CA PRO A 322 -20.35 -19.57 -20.21
C PRO A 322 -19.70 -20.97 -20.09
N ASP A 323 -18.86 -21.35 -21.07
CA ASP A 323 -18.04 -22.57 -21.08
C ASP A 323 -16.84 -22.58 -20.09
N ASP A 324 -16.54 -21.47 -19.40
CA ASP A 324 -15.44 -21.39 -18.42
C ASP A 324 -15.80 -21.91 -17.02
N ALA A 325 -16.99 -22.49 -16.85
CA ALA A 325 -17.35 -23.16 -15.60
C ALA A 325 -16.38 -24.31 -15.28
N PRO A 326 -15.96 -24.48 -14.01
CA PRO A 326 -15.05 -25.56 -13.65
C PRO A 326 -15.67 -26.92 -13.95
N GLN A 327 -14.99 -27.73 -14.77
CA GLN A 327 -15.45 -29.08 -15.11
C GLN A 327 -15.03 -30.04 -13.99
N LEU A 328 -16.02 -30.51 -13.24
CA LEU A 328 -15.83 -31.47 -12.14
C LEU A 328 -15.94 -32.91 -12.65
N SER A 329 -15.12 -33.80 -12.11
CA SER A 329 -15.39 -35.23 -12.20
C SER A 329 -16.67 -35.59 -11.45
N SER A 330 -17.33 -36.68 -11.84
CA SER A 330 -18.56 -37.14 -11.17
C SER A 330 -18.36 -37.40 -9.67
N ARG A 331 -17.16 -37.79 -9.24
CA ARG A 331 -16.82 -37.94 -7.82
C ARG A 331 -16.70 -36.59 -7.13
N ALA A 332 -16.01 -35.63 -7.74
CA ALA A 332 -15.85 -34.29 -7.20
C ALA A 332 -17.19 -33.51 -7.14
N GLU A 333 -18.06 -33.68 -8.14
CA GLU A 333 -19.41 -33.12 -8.17
C GLU A 333 -20.26 -33.63 -7.01
N ARG A 334 -20.25 -34.95 -6.74
CA ARG A 334 -20.95 -35.52 -5.58
C ARG A 334 -20.48 -34.93 -4.23
N VAL A 335 -19.17 -34.73 -4.07
CA VAL A 335 -18.61 -34.10 -2.86
C VAL A 335 -18.99 -32.62 -2.78
N PHE A 336 -18.96 -31.91 -3.91
CA PHE A 336 -19.37 -30.52 -3.99
C PHE A 336 -20.85 -30.34 -3.62
N ASP A 337 -21.73 -31.19 -4.13
CA ASP A 337 -23.16 -31.15 -3.84
C ASP A 337 -23.47 -31.49 -2.38
N ALA A 338 -22.77 -32.47 -1.80
CA ALA A 338 -22.88 -32.78 -0.37
C ALA A 338 -22.53 -31.56 0.50
N LEU A 339 -21.40 -30.90 0.22
CA LEU A 339 -21.00 -29.67 0.94
C LEU A 339 -21.95 -28.50 0.68
N LYS A 340 -22.56 -28.42 -0.50
CA LYS A 340 -23.56 -27.40 -0.83
C LYS A 340 -24.86 -27.61 -0.07
N ALA A 341 -25.30 -28.86 0.11
CA ALA A 341 -26.54 -29.21 0.79
C ALA A 341 -26.42 -29.17 2.32
N HIS A 342 -25.31 -29.68 2.86
CA HIS A 342 -25.12 -29.87 4.30
C HIS A 342 -24.20 -28.83 4.96
N GLY A 343 -23.51 -28.01 4.17
CA GLY A 343 -22.54 -27.04 4.67
C GLY A 343 -21.19 -27.68 4.96
N ALA A 344 -20.49 -27.16 5.97
CA ALA A 344 -19.14 -27.61 6.31
C ALA A 344 -19.19 -28.98 7.05
N MET A 345 -18.45 -29.97 6.56
CA MET A 345 -18.50 -31.35 7.04
C MET A 345 -17.10 -31.90 7.36
N PHE A 346 -16.98 -32.76 8.36
CA PHE A 346 -15.76 -33.51 8.63
C PHE A 346 -15.52 -34.59 7.55
N PHE A 347 -14.27 -35.05 7.44
CA PHE A 347 -13.89 -36.06 6.44
C PHE A 347 -14.70 -37.36 6.57
N ASP A 348 -14.90 -37.87 7.79
CA ASP A 348 -15.66 -39.11 8.03
C ASP A 348 -17.17 -38.96 7.74
N GLU A 349 -17.72 -37.75 7.94
CA GLU A 349 -19.11 -37.43 7.59
C GLU A 349 -19.29 -37.44 6.07
N LEU A 350 -18.37 -36.80 5.33
CA LEU A 350 -18.34 -36.86 3.87
C LEU A 350 -18.21 -38.30 3.37
N LEU A 351 -17.31 -39.09 3.96
CA LEU A 351 -17.10 -40.49 3.57
C LEU A 351 -18.40 -41.30 3.69
N SER A 352 -19.17 -41.07 4.75
CA SER A 352 -20.45 -41.73 5.01
C SER A 352 -21.55 -41.26 4.05
N ASP A 353 -21.60 -39.97 3.75
CA ASP A 353 -22.63 -39.35 2.89
C ASP A 353 -22.44 -39.69 1.41
N VAL A 354 -21.24 -39.44 0.87
CA VAL A 354 -20.96 -39.67 -0.56
C VAL A 354 -20.65 -41.13 -0.88
N ARG A 355 -20.48 -42.01 0.12
CA ARG A 355 -20.21 -43.45 -0.06
C ARG A 355 -19.08 -43.75 -1.06
N LEU A 356 -18.01 -42.94 -1.02
CA LEU A 356 -16.79 -43.15 -1.80
C LEU A 356 -15.76 -43.94 -0.98
N LEU A 357 -14.78 -44.56 -1.63
CA LEU A 357 -13.60 -45.05 -0.93
C LEU A 357 -12.77 -43.87 -0.39
N ARG A 358 -12.04 -44.06 0.71
CA ARG A 358 -11.20 -43.01 1.33
C ARG A 358 -10.25 -42.34 0.31
N THR A 359 -9.60 -43.13 -0.54
CA THR A 359 -8.70 -42.61 -1.58
C THR A 359 -9.45 -41.83 -2.66
N GLU A 360 -10.66 -42.26 -3.02
CA GLU A 360 -11.49 -41.56 -4.01
C GLU A 360 -12.00 -40.22 -3.47
N LEU A 361 -12.34 -40.15 -2.17
CA LEU A 361 -12.70 -38.90 -1.50
C LEU A 361 -11.49 -37.96 -1.39
N GLU A 362 -10.31 -38.47 -1.04
CA GLU A 362 -9.07 -37.70 -1.05
C GLU A 362 -8.78 -37.11 -2.43
N ASP A 363 -8.91 -37.90 -3.50
CA ASP A 363 -8.65 -37.44 -4.86
C ASP A 363 -9.72 -36.42 -5.31
N ALA A 364 -11.00 -36.62 -4.95
CA ALA A 364 -12.08 -35.66 -5.20
C ALA A 364 -11.87 -34.33 -4.45
N LEU A 365 -11.50 -34.36 -3.17
CA LEU A 365 -11.16 -33.15 -2.42
C LEU A 365 -9.92 -32.47 -3.00
N GLY A 366 -8.92 -33.24 -3.44
CA GLY A 366 -7.75 -32.71 -4.13
C GLY A 366 -8.10 -31.98 -5.43
N GLU A 367 -9.04 -32.51 -6.20
CA GLU A 367 -9.59 -31.86 -7.40
C GLU A 367 -10.31 -30.55 -7.04
N LEU A 368 -11.18 -30.57 -6.04
CA LEU A 368 -11.90 -29.37 -5.58
C LEU A 368 -10.94 -28.28 -5.05
N VAL A 369 -9.87 -28.67 -4.35
CA VAL A 369 -8.79 -27.74 -3.94
C VAL A 369 -8.05 -27.19 -5.16
N ALA A 370 -7.71 -28.05 -6.14
CA ALA A 370 -7.06 -27.62 -7.38
C ALA A 370 -7.90 -26.62 -8.19
N LEU A 371 -9.22 -26.68 -8.07
CA LEU A 371 -10.18 -25.76 -8.66
C LEU A 371 -10.54 -24.54 -7.77
N GLY A 372 -10.02 -24.48 -6.55
CA GLY A 372 -10.31 -23.40 -5.60
C GLY A 372 -11.78 -23.31 -5.21
N LEU A 373 -12.40 -24.48 -4.99
CA LEU A 373 -13.80 -24.59 -4.59
C LEU A 373 -13.97 -24.90 -3.10
N VAL A 374 -12.97 -25.53 -2.48
CA VAL A 374 -13.02 -25.93 -1.07
C VAL A 374 -11.79 -25.48 -0.30
N ASN A 375 -11.98 -25.34 1.02
CA ASN A 375 -10.92 -25.25 2.02
C ASN A 375 -11.24 -26.14 3.22
N ALA A 376 -10.37 -26.15 4.22
CA ALA A 376 -10.60 -26.82 5.50
C ALA A 376 -10.17 -25.95 6.68
N ASP A 377 -10.67 -26.28 7.87
CA ASP A 377 -10.36 -25.58 9.14
C ASP A 377 -8.89 -25.77 9.61
N SER A 378 -8.09 -26.59 8.92
CA SER A 378 -6.68 -26.85 9.23
C SER A 378 -5.85 -27.00 7.94
N PHE A 379 -4.56 -26.69 7.99
CA PHE A 379 -3.65 -26.93 6.85
C PHE A 379 -3.26 -28.42 6.76
N ALA A 380 -3.43 -29.18 7.84
CA ALA A 380 -3.21 -30.64 7.89
C ALA A 380 -3.91 -31.41 6.76
N GLY A 381 -5.13 -31.03 6.37
CA GLY A 381 -5.85 -31.67 5.25
C GLY A 381 -5.14 -31.49 3.91
N LEU A 382 -4.65 -30.27 3.65
CA LEU A 382 -3.83 -30.00 2.48
C LEU A 382 -2.49 -30.75 2.56
N ARG A 383 -1.85 -30.77 3.73
CA ARG A 383 -0.61 -31.52 3.98
C ARG A 383 -0.78 -33.02 3.67
N ALA A 384 -1.90 -33.62 4.03
CA ALA A 384 -2.23 -35.01 3.72
C ALA A 384 -2.37 -35.26 2.20
N LEU A 385 -3.00 -34.33 1.47
CA LEU A 385 -3.11 -34.38 0.00
C LEU A 385 -1.77 -34.24 -0.72
N LEU A 386 -0.80 -33.57 -0.10
CA LEU A 386 0.56 -33.38 -0.63
C LEU A 386 1.46 -34.61 -0.44
N ALA A 387 1.14 -35.49 0.50
CA ALA A 387 1.94 -36.67 0.80
C ALA A 387 1.97 -37.67 -0.38
N PRO A 388 3.12 -38.33 -0.67
CA PRO A 388 3.17 -39.39 -1.68
C PRO A 388 2.15 -40.50 -1.36
N ALA A 389 1.54 -41.11 -2.39
CA ALA A 389 0.53 -42.17 -2.22
C ALA A 389 1.01 -43.33 -1.30
N ALA A 390 2.29 -43.70 -1.38
CA ALA A 390 2.90 -44.72 -0.51
C ALA A 390 2.88 -44.32 0.99
N LYS A 391 3.00 -43.03 1.31
CA LYS A 391 2.90 -42.51 2.67
C LYS A 391 1.43 -42.28 3.09
N ARG A 392 0.53 -41.87 2.17
CA ARG A 392 -0.93 -41.78 2.41
C ARG A 392 -1.49 -43.09 3.00
N ASN A 393 -1.09 -44.23 2.44
CA ASN A 393 -1.51 -45.55 2.91
C ASN A 393 -0.95 -45.94 4.30
N ALA A 394 0.17 -45.35 4.73
CA ALA A 394 0.73 -45.56 6.07
C ALA A 394 -0.05 -44.78 7.14
N PHE A 395 -0.55 -43.58 6.80
CA PHE A 395 -1.43 -42.79 7.66
C PHE A 395 -2.79 -43.47 7.88
N ALA A 396 -3.30 -44.19 6.87
CA ALA A 396 -4.60 -44.87 6.94
C ALA A 396 -4.60 -46.19 7.75
N ARG A 397 -3.43 -46.78 8.06
CA ARG A 397 -3.33 -48.17 8.58
C ARG A 397 -3.07 -48.32 10.09
N ARG A 398 -2.96 -47.25 10.88
CA ARG A 398 -2.74 -47.37 12.34
C ARG A 398 -3.87 -46.76 13.18
N PRO A 399 -4.79 -47.59 13.70
CA PRO A 399 -5.66 -47.17 14.78
C PRO A 399 -4.98 -47.42 16.15
N ARG A 400 -4.99 -46.39 17.01
CA ARG A 400 -5.12 -46.52 18.49
C ARG A 400 -4.01 -47.16 19.35
N ARG A 401 -2.71 -47.07 19.03
CA ARG A 401 -1.65 -47.23 20.07
C ARG A 401 -0.50 -46.23 19.93
N GLY A 402 -0.59 -45.13 20.67
CA GLY A 402 0.54 -44.48 21.35
C GLY A 402 1.71 -43.92 20.51
N GLY A 403 1.48 -43.39 19.30
CA GLY A 403 2.51 -42.66 18.56
C GLY A 403 1.94 -41.41 17.88
N LEU A 404 2.46 -40.23 18.24
CA LEU A 404 2.05 -38.91 17.74
C LEU A 404 2.37 -38.71 16.25
N PHE A 405 1.56 -39.26 15.35
CA PHE A 405 1.52 -38.78 13.97
C PHE A 405 0.25 -37.93 13.79
N ILE A 406 0.39 -36.63 14.09
CA ILE A 406 -0.60 -35.58 13.84
C ILE A 406 -0.48 -35.17 12.36
N GLY A 407 -1.58 -35.17 11.60
CA GLY A 407 -1.60 -34.65 10.22
C GLY A 407 -2.27 -35.53 9.15
N GLY A 408 -3.24 -36.37 9.51
CA GLY A 408 -4.06 -37.12 8.55
C GLY A 408 -5.23 -36.31 7.98
N MET A 409 -6.00 -36.87 7.04
CA MET A 409 -7.22 -36.22 6.55
C MET A 409 -8.27 -35.97 7.62
N ASP A 410 -8.26 -36.79 8.68
CA ASP A 410 -9.18 -36.66 9.81
C ASP A 410 -8.81 -35.43 10.69
N ASP A 411 -7.55 -34.96 10.61
CA ASP A 411 -7.05 -33.75 11.30
C ASP A 411 -7.29 -32.45 10.50
N ALA A 412 -7.90 -32.55 9.31
CA ALA A 412 -8.24 -31.39 8.47
C ALA A 412 -9.29 -30.47 9.09
N GLY A 413 -10.03 -30.96 10.10
CA GLY A 413 -11.24 -30.31 10.60
C GLY A 413 -12.38 -30.45 9.58
N ARG A 414 -13.23 -29.42 9.49
CA ARG A 414 -14.34 -29.43 8.53
C ARG A 414 -13.87 -28.91 7.18
N TRP A 415 -14.27 -29.60 6.12
CA TRP A 415 -14.17 -29.16 4.74
C TRP A 415 -15.38 -28.29 4.41
N ALA A 416 -15.16 -27.18 3.73
CA ALA A 416 -16.23 -26.23 3.39
C ALA A 416 -16.04 -25.66 1.98
N LEU A 417 -17.14 -25.26 1.36
CA LEU A 417 -17.09 -24.49 0.12
C LEU A 417 -16.53 -23.09 0.38
N LEU A 418 -15.63 -22.64 -0.50
CA LEU A 418 -15.15 -21.26 -0.50
C LEU A 418 -16.25 -20.32 -1.01
N ARG A 419 -16.63 -19.34 -0.20
CA ARG A 419 -17.56 -18.28 -0.60
C ARG A 419 -16.92 -17.41 -1.66
N ARG A 420 -17.57 -17.25 -2.81
CA ARG A 420 -17.15 -16.34 -3.88
C ARG A 420 -17.93 -15.03 -3.77
N ALA A 421 -17.23 -13.91 -3.92
CA ALA A 421 -17.86 -12.59 -4.04
C ALA A 421 -18.78 -12.56 -5.28
N LYS A 422 -19.87 -11.78 -5.21
CA LYS A 422 -20.77 -11.64 -6.36
C LYS A 422 -20.08 -10.77 -7.42
N PRO A 423 -20.35 -10.98 -8.72
CA PRO A 423 -19.75 -10.19 -9.78
C PRO A 423 -20.05 -8.68 -9.71
N ASP A 424 -21.18 -8.31 -9.08
CA ASP A 424 -21.63 -6.92 -8.88
C ASP A 424 -20.95 -6.21 -7.70
N ASP A 425 -20.15 -6.92 -6.91
CA ASP A 425 -19.33 -6.29 -5.86
C ASP A 425 -18.17 -5.58 -6.57
N ALA A 426 -18.41 -4.35 -7.02
CA ALA A 426 -17.41 -3.50 -7.63
C ALA A 426 -16.20 -3.40 -6.68
N ARG A 427 -14.98 -3.42 -7.24
CA ARG A 427 -13.75 -3.22 -6.45
C ARG A 427 -13.90 -1.95 -5.63
N ASP A 428 -13.87 -2.10 -4.30
CA ASP A 428 -13.87 -0.94 -3.43
C ASP A 428 -12.50 -0.26 -3.51
N GLU A 429 -12.50 1.06 -3.39
CA GLU A 429 -11.30 1.86 -3.28
C GLU A 429 -10.50 1.48 -2.01
N GLY A 430 -11.20 1.03 -0.96
CA GLY A 430 -10.60 0.45 0.25
C GLY A 430 -9.83 -0.85 0.00
N ASP A 431 -10.31 -1.73 -0.89
CA ASP A 431 -9.64 -3.00 -1.22
C ASP A 431 -8.28 -2.76 -1.89
N LEU A 432 -8.22 -1.80 -2.82
CA LEU A 432 -6.97 -1.44 -3.50
C LEU A 432 -5.95 -0.82 -2.54
N GLU A 433 -6.42 -0.01 -1.59
CA GLU A 433 -5.58 0.57 -0.55
C GLU A 433 -5.02 -0.51 0.39
N HIS A 434 -5.84 -1.49 0.78
CA HIS A 434 -5.39 -2.64 1.56
C HIS A 434 -4.30 -3.45 0.84
N VAL A 435 -4.44 -3.69 -0.47
CA VAL A 435 -3.41 -4.35 -1.28
C VAL A 435 -2.14 -3.50 -1.34
N ALA A 436 -2.26 -2.19 -1.59
CA ALA A 436 -1.12 -1.28 -1.67
C ALA A 436 -0.30 -1.30 -0.36
N LEU A 437 -0.98 -1.20 0.79
CA LEU A 437 -0.36 -1.32 2.11
C LEU A 437 0.23 -2.71 2.35
N THR A 438 -0.41 -3.78 1.88
CA THR A 438 0.12 -5.14 2.02
C THR A 438 1.42 -5.34 1.24
N LEU A 439 1.51 -4.83 0.01
CA LEU A 439 2.75 -4.85 -0.77
C LEU A 439 3.84 -4.02 -0.11
N LEU A 440 3.49 -2.86 0.44
CA LEU A 440 4.41 -2.00 1.20
C LEU A 440 4.93 -2.71 2.46
N ARG A 441 4.06 -3.37 3.23
CA ARG A 441 4.46 -4.20 4.37
C ARG A 441 5.40 -5.33 3.94
N ARG A 442 5.15 -5.94 2.79
CA ARG A 442 5.96 -7.04 2.26
C ARG A 442 7.36 -6.61 1.83
N TYR A 443 7.47 -5.52 1.09
CA TYR A 443 8.73 -5.13 0.44
C TYR A 443 9.42 -3.92 1.09
N GLY A 444 8.75 -3.19 1.99
CA GLY A 444 9.20 -1.91 2.52
C GLY A 444 9.12 -0.78 1.50
N VAL A 445 9.60 -1.03 0.28
CA VAL A 445 9.53 -0.16 -0.91
C VAL A 445 8.90 -0.91 -2.06
N VAL A 446 7.91 -0.30 -2.72
CA VAL A 446 7.20 -0.87 -3.86
C VAL A 446 7.37 -0.01 -5.11
N PHE A 447 7.54 -0.69 -6.24
CA PHE A 447 7.57 -0.12 -7.59
C PHE A 447 7.09 -1.18 -8.58
N TRP A 448 6.69 -0.74 -9.78
CA TRP A 448 5.99 -1.59 -10.76
C TRP A 448 6.70 -2.92 -11.10
N ARG A 449 8.04 -2.96 -11.14
CA ARG A 449 8.79 -4.20 -11.47
C ARG A 449 8.63 -5.30 -10.41
N LEU A 450 8.40 -4.97 -9.14
CA LEU A 450 8.20 -6.00 -8.11
C LEU A 450 6.91 -6.80 -8.34
N LEU A 451 5.92 -6.21 -9.04
CA LEU A 451 4.67 -6.90 -9.35
C LEU A 451 4.86 -8.06 -10.33
N GLU A 452 5.99 -8.14 -11.06
CA GLU A 452 6.32 -9.33 -11.87
C GLU A 452 6.49 -10.59 -11.02
N ARG A 453 6.77 -10.43 -9.72
CA ARG A 453 6.88 -11.52 -8.76
C ARG A 453 5.55 -11.86 -8.09
N GLU A 454 4.61 -10.92 -8.13
CA GLU A 454 3.29 -11.06 -7.56
C GLU A 454 2.36 -11.89 -8.44
N ALA A 455 1.23 -12.26 -7.86
CA ALA A 455 0.23 -13.03 -8.55
C ALA A 455 -0.36 -12.29 -9.77
N GLU A 456 -0.59 -13.01 -10.87
CA GLU A 456 -1.15 -12.43 -12.09
C GLU A 456 -2.54 -11.83 -11.88
N TRP A 457 -3.31 -12.32 -10.91
CA TRP A 457 -4.66 -11.83 -10.61
C TRP A 457 -4.69 -10.54 -9.78
N LEU A 458 -3.55 -10.08 -9.25
CA LEU A 458 -3.45 -8.85 -8.44
C LEU A 458 -3.87 -7.60 -9.23
N ALA A 459 -4.19 -6.46 -8.61
CA ALA A 459 -4.45 -5.24 -9.35
C ALA A 459 -3.22 -4.77 -10.17
N PRO A 460 -3.40 -4.26 -11.40
CA PRO A 460 -2.28 -3.73 -12.19
C PRO A 460 -1.69 -2.48 -11.52
N TRP A 461 -0.40 -2.19 -11.80
CA TRP A 461 0.32 -1.05 -11.22
C TRP A 461 -0.43 0.28 -11.31
N ARG A 462 -1.10 0.53 -12.44
CA ARG A 462 -1.86 1.78 -12.67
C ARG A 462 -2.96 2.01 -11.64
N ASP A 463 -3.61 0.94 -11.20
CA ASP A 463 -4.72 1.03 -10.26
C ASP A 463 -4.17 1.24 -8.84
N LEU A 464 -3.08 0.54 -8.49
CA LEU A 464 -2.36 0.71 -7.23
C LEU A 464 -1.70 2.09 -7.11
N LEU A 465 -1.24 2.68 -8.21
CA LEU A 465 -0.61 4.01 -8.23
C LEU A 465 -1.52 5.09 -7.64
N ARG A 466 -2.84 5.00 -7.90
CA ARG A 466 -3.81 5.94 -7.33
C ARG A 466 -3.93 5.79 -5.82
N ALA A 467 -3.92 4.56 -5.31
CA ALA A 467 -3.91 4.30 -3.88
C ALA A 467 -2.63 4.83 -3.24
N TYR A 468 -1.46 4.61 -3.85
CA TYR A 468 -0.19 5.16 -3.36
C TYR A 468 -0.15 6.69 -3.35
N HIS A 469 -0.66 7.37 -4.37
CA HIS A 469 -0.74 8.84 -4.38
C HIS A 469 -1.63 9.38 -3.27
N ARG A 470 -2.76 8.72 -2.97
CA ARG A 470 -3.64 9.11 -1.85
C ARG A 470 -2.96 8.87 -0.50
N LEU A 471 -2.39 7.69 -0.30
CA LEU A 471 -1.63 7.37 0.92
C LEU A 471 -0.47 8.35 1.16
N GLU A 472 0.22 8.77 0.10
CA GLU A 472 1.29 9.77 0.20
C GLU A 472 0.74 11.16 0.52
N ALA A 473 -0.40 11.53 -0.07
CA ALA A 473 -1.05 12.80 0.22
C ALA A 473 -1.48 12.91 1.69
N ARG A 474 -1.97 11.81 2.27
CA ARG A 474 -2.25 11.68 3.71
C ARG A 474 -1.00 11.61 4.58
N GLY A 475 0.18 11.50 3.97
CA GLY A 475 1.46 11.41 4.65
C GLY A 475 1.74 10.05 5.31
N GLU A 476 0.91 9.04 5.07
CA GLU A 476 1.09 7.69 5.63
C GLU A 476 2.28 6.95 4.99
N ILE A 477 2.60 7.28 3.75
CA ILE A 477 3.72 6.71 3.01
C ILE A 477 4.60 7.81 2.43
N ARG A 478 5.74 7.43 1.86
CA ARG A 478 6.66 8.36 1.20
C ARG A 478 6.86 7.93 -0.25
N GLY A 479 6.60 8.80 -1.22
CA GLY A 479 7.04 8.60 -2.60
C GLY A 479 8.48 9.08 -2.78
N GLY A 480 9.16 8.60 -3.82
CA GLY A 480 10.49 9.10 -4.19
C GLY A 480 11.33 8.14 -5.04
N ARG A 481 12.65 8.26 -4.90
CA ARG A 481 13.65 7.40 -5.53
C ARG A 481 14.45 6.69 -4.43
N PHE A 482 13.97 5.54 -3.99
CA PHE A 482 14.60 4.79 -2.90
C PHE A 482 15.66 3.82 -3.40
N VAL A 483 15.48 3.23 -4.59
CA VAL A 483 16.41 2.27 -5.20
C VAL A 483 16.93 2.82 -6.53
N ALA A 484 18.26 2.82 -6.68
CA ALA A 484 18.97 3.37 -7.84
C ALA A 484 18.77 2.52 -9.12
N GLY A 485 18.85 3.21 -10.26
CA GLY A 485 18.82 2.58 -11.58
C GLY A 485 17.47 1.97 -11.99
N LEU A 486 16.36 2.34 -11.34
CA LEU A 486 15.02 1.88 -11.69
C LEU A 486 14.14 3.04 -12.18
N ALA A 487 13.42 2.80 -13.27
CA ALA A 487 12.46 3.75 -13.82
C ALA A 487 11.07 3.60 -13.18
N GLY A 488 10.33 4.71 -13.14
CA GLY A 488 8.97 4.77 -12.58
C GLY A 488 8.96 5.25 -11.13
N GLU A 489 7.79 5.63 -10.62
CA GLU A 489 7.59 6.04 -9.22
C GLU A 489 7.81 4.88 -8.25
N GLN A 490 8.36 5.20 -7.07
CA GLN A 490 8.58 4.25 -5.99
C GLN A 490 7.95 4.82 -4.73
N PHE A 491 7.39 3.95 -3.89
CA PHE A 491 6.76 4.32 -2.63
C PHE A 491 7.31 3.46 -1.51
N ALA A 492 7.47 4.03 -0.32
CA ALA A 492 8.02 3.34 0.84
C ALA A 492 7.18 3.60 2.09
N LEU A 493 7.18 2.62 2.98
CA LEU A 493 6.74 2.82 4.36
C LEU A 493 7.71 3.77 5.08
N PRO A 494 7.23 4.71 5.91
CA PRO A 494 8.09 5.61 6.66
C PRO A 494 9.15 4.88 7.49
N GLU A 495 8.79 3.76 8.12
CA GLU A 495 9.67 2.92 8.92
C GLU A 495 10.72 2.15 8.10
N ALA A 496 10.49 1.92 6.81
CA ALA A 496 11.46 1.25 5.94
C ALA A 496 12.61 2.18 5.52
N VAL A 497 12.38 3.50 5.47
CA VAL A 497 13.37 4.48 4.99
C VAL A 497 14.61 4.55 5.89
N PRO A 498 14.51 4.65 7.24
CA PRO A 498 15.67 4.60 8.12
C PRO A 498 16.46 3.29 7.98
N LEU A 499 15.78 2.16 7.91
CA LEU A 499 16.42 0.84 7.80
C LEU A 499 17.18 0.68 6.48
N LEU A 500 16.66 1.21 5.38
CA LEU A 500 17.38 1.27 4.10
C LEU A 500 18.64 2.11 4.19
N ARG A 501 18.55 3.28 4.84
CA ARG A 501 19.69 4.17 5.05
C ARG A 501 20.76 3.51 5.93
N GLU A 502 20.36 2.76 6.95
CA GLU A 502 21.28 1.97 7.77
C GLU A 502 21.93 0.85 6.97
N MET A 503 21.14 0.10 6.18
CA MET A 503 21.65 -1.01 5.39
C MET A 503 22.77 -0.57 4.44
N ARG A 504 22.60 0.58 3.78
CA ARG A 504 23.62 1.19 2.92
C ARG A 504 24.94 1.48 3.65
N LYS A 505 24.89 1.79 4.96
CA LYS A 505 26.08 2.09 5.77
C LYS A 505 26.78 0.83 6.29
N ARG A 506 26.09 -0.31 6.38
CA ARG A 506 26.65 -1.55 6.93
C ARG A 506 27.67 -2.16 5.96
N PRO A 507 28.85 -2.60 6.44
CA PRO A 507 29.83 -3.29 5.61
C PRO A 507 29.25 -4.60 5.05
N LYS A 508 29.87 -5.09 3.97
CA LYS A 508 29.52 -6.37 3.33
C LYS A 508 30.39 -7.46 3.93
N GLU A 509 29.78 -8.47 4.53
CA GLU A 509 30.47 -9.47 5.36
C GLU A 509 30.76 -10.78 4.61
N GLY A 510 30.36 -10.87 3.34
CA GLY A 510 30.49 -12.09 2.55
C GLY A 510 29.47 -13.16 2.95
N ALA A 511 28.29 -12.75 3.43
CA ALA A 511 27.27 -13.65 3.93
C ALA A 511 26.50 -14.32 2.78
N PHE A 512 26.38 -15.65 2.83
CA PHE A 512 25.59 -16.42 1.88
C PHE A 512 24.17 -16.65 2.38
N VAL A 513 23.18 -16.37 1.53
CA VAL A 513 21.77 -16.66 1.81
C VAL A 513 21.16 -17.43 0.65
N ALA A 514 20.70 -18.66 0.92
CA ALA A 514 20.09 -19.54 -0.08
C ALA A 514 18.56 -19.56 0.08
N LEU A 515 17.85 -19.25 -1.00
CA LEU A 515 16.40 -19.18 -1.04
C LEU A 515 15.82 -20.17 -2.06
N SER A 516 14.59 -20.61 -1.81
CA SER A 516 13.80 -21.28 -2.84
C SER A 516 13.44 -20.31 -3.96
N ALA A 517 13.47 -20.75 -5.21
CA ALA A 517 13.09 -19.90 -6.33
C ALA A 517 11.61 -19.50 -6.31
N VAL A 518 10.76 -20.20 -5.55
CA VAL A 518 9.35 -19.83 -5.37
C VAL A 518 9.14 -18.78 -4.28
N ASP A 519 10.18 -18.33 -3.60
CA ASP A 519 10.13 -17.26 -2.60
C ASP A 519 9.85 -15.89 -3.25
N PRO A 520 9.11 -14.96 -2.60
CA PRO A 520 8.92 -13.60 -3.11
C PRO A 520 10.24 -12.84 -3.31
N LEU A 521 11.32 -13.24 -2.66
CA LEU A 521 12.63 -12.59 -2.81
C LEU A 521 13.46 -13.11 -3.99
N ASN A 522 12.95 -14.06 -4.79
CA ASN A 522 13.57 -14.40 -6.08
C ASN A 522 13.38 -13.27 -7.10
N LEU A 523 14.27 -12.27 -7.05
CA LEU A 523 14.23 -11.08 -7.90
C LEU A 523 15.30 -11.08 -9.02
N VAL A 524 15.92 -12.23 -9.29
CA VAL A 524 16.94 -12.39 -10.34
C VAL A 524 16.30 -12.32 -11.72
N GLY A 525 16.84 -11.46 -12.58
CA GLY A 525 16.31 -11.20 -13.93
C GLY A 525 15.11 -10.23 -13.96
N THR A 526 14.61 -9.78 -12.80
CA THR A 526 13.58 -8.73 -12.69
C THR A 526 14.19 -7.43 -12.15
N LEU A 527 14.73 -7.49 -10.93
CA LEU A 527 15.41 -6.36 -10.28
C LEU A 527 16.92 -6.50 -10.42
N LEU A 528 17.44 -7.67 -10.05
CA LEU A 528 18.86 -7.97 -10.02
C LEU A 528 19.30 -8.44 -11.41
N PRO A 529 20.52 -8.07 -11.86
CA PRO A 529 21.04 -8.52 -13.13
C PRO A 529 21.18 -10.05 -13.17
N GLY A 530 21.05 -10.64 -14.35
CA GLY A 530 21.20 -12.08 -14.58
C GLY A 530 20.04 -12.71 -15.37
N GLU A 531 20.22 -13.97 -15.76
CA GLU A 531 19.16 -14.78 -16.37
C GLU A 531 18.07 -15.05 -15.33
N LYS A 532 16.80 -14.89 -15.72
CA LYS A 532 15.66 -15.10 -14.82
C LYS A 532 15.65 -16.53 -14.30
N VAL A 533 15.65 -16.70 -12.98
CA VAL A 533 15.54 -18.02 -12.35
C VAL A 533 14.06 -18.40 -12.22
N PRO A 534 13.59 -19.48 -12.88
CA PRO A 534 12.17 -19.85 -12.85
C PRO A 534 11.70 -20.18 -11.43
N ALA A 535 10.58 -19.58 -11.03
CA ALA A 535 9.92 -19.79 -9.74
C ALA A 535 9.17 -21.14 -9.71
N LEU A 536 9.92 -22.23 -9.75
CA LEU A 536 9.42 -23.60 -9.70
C LEU A 536 9.92 -24.28 -8.42
N ALA A 537 9.09 -25.13 -7.83
CA ALA A 537 9.46 -25.89 -6.64
C ALA A 537 10.72 -26.74 -6.91
N GLY A 538 11.67 -26.71 -5.98
CA GLY A 538 12.97 -27.41 -6.10
C GLY A 538 14.08 -26.58 -6.74
N ASN A 539 13.78 -25.49 -7.44
CA ASN A 539 14.80 -24.53 -7.86
C ASN A 539 15.23 -23.66 -6.68
N ARG A 540 16.48 -23.19 -6.65
CA ARG A 540 17.04 -22.33 -5.59
C ARG A 540 17.91 -21.22 -6.16
N VAL A 541 18.05 -20.14 -5.40
CA VAL A 541 18.96 -19.01 -5.68
C VAL A 541 19.88 -18.79 -4.48
N LEU A 542 21.14 -18.48 -4.74
CA LEU A 542 22.14 -18.12 -3.74
C LEU A 542 22.51 -16.64 -3.90
N TYR A 543 22.45 -15.92 -2.79
CA TYR A 543 22.87 -14.53 -2.68
C TYR A 543 24.15 -14.44 -1.85
N LEU A 544 25.07 -13.56 -2.26
CA LEU A 544 26.23 -13.11 -1.51
C LEU A 544 26.06 -11.61 -1.24
N ASP A 545 25.79 -11.24 0.02
CA ASP A 545 25.49 -9.86 0.41
C ASP A 545 24.47 -9.18 -0.53
N GLY A 546 23.40 -9.89 -0.91
CA GLY A 546 22.35 -9.39 -1.80
C GLY A 546 22.62 -9.47 -3.31
N VAL A 547 23.83 -9.87 -3.73
CA VAL A 547 24.14 -10.13 -5.16
C VAL A 547 23.84 -11.60 -5.48
N PRO A 548 23.11 -11.91 -6.56
CA PRO A 548 22.90 -13.30 -6.94
C PRO A 548 24.18 -13.87 -7.52
N VAL A 549 24.67 -14.97 -6.93
CA VAL A 549 25.95 -15.59 -7.30
C VAL A 549 25.80 -17.01 -7.83
N GLY A 550 24.64 -17.63 -7.65
CA GLY A 550 24.35 -18.93 -8.26
C GLY A 550 22.92 -19.37 -8.08
N ALA A 551 22.55 -20.46 -8.76
CA ALA A 551 21.22 -21.03 -8.70
C ALA A 551 21.25 -22.55 -8.94
N VAL A 552 20.27 -23.27 -8.42
CA VAL A 552 19.96 -24.64 -8.82
C VAL A 552 18.70 -24.60 -9.67
N ILE A 553 18.81 -25.01 -10.94
CA ILE A 553 17.69 -25.04 -11.89
C ILE A 553 17.55 -26.46 -12.42
N ALA A 554 16.40 -27.09 -12.17
CA ALA A 554 16.14 -28.48 -12.55
C ALA A 554 17.26 -29.45 -12.09
N GLY A 555 17.76 -29.26 -10.86
CA GLY A 555 18.83 -30.06 -10.26
C GLY A 555 20.25 -29.73 -10.72
N LYS A 556 20.43 -28.84 -11.68
CA LYS A 556 21.75 -28.41 -12.17
C LYS A 556 22.18 -27.12 -11.50
N THR A 557 23.39 -27.10 -10.94
CA THR A 557 23.97 -25.89 -10.35
C THR A 557 24.54 -24.99 -11.44
N ARG A 558 24.16 -23.72 -11.43
CA ARG A 558 24.69 -22.64 -12.26
C ARG A 558 25.33 -21.59 -11.37
N TYR A 559 26.48 -21.07 -11.78
CA TYR A 559 27.19 -19.99 -11.09
C TYR A 559 27.09 -18.71 -11.91
N PHE A 560 26.89 -17.58 -11.24
CA PHE A 560 26.76 -16.26 -11.85
C PHE A 560 28.03 -15.46 -11.54
N GLY A 561 29.03 -15.58 -12.43
CA GLY A 561 30.35 -14.97 -12.27
C GLY A 561 31.48 -16.00 -12.23
N ASP A 562 32.70 -15.48 -12.25
CA ASP A 562 33.92 -16.28 -12.22
C ASP A 562 34.41 -16.47 -10.78
N PHE A 563 34.30 -17.70 -10.29
CA PHE A 563 34.75 -18.12 -8.96
C PHE A 563 35.79 -19.23 -9.10
N ASP A 564 36.77 -19.24 -8.19
CA ASP A 564 37.77 -20.29 -8.06
C ASP A 564 37.15 -21.61 -7.55
N GLY A 565 37.96 -22.68 -7.49
CA GLY A 565 37.48 -24.00 -7.09
C GLY A 565 36.93 -24.04 -5.66
N GLU A 566 37.58 -23.32 -4.73
CA GLU A 566 37.17 -23.25 -3.34
C GLU A 566 35.87 -22.44 -3.16
N GLY A 567 35.76 -21.30 -3.85
CA GLY A 567 34.55 -20.48 -3.88
C GLY A 567 33.35 -21.26 -4.43
N ARG A 568 33.54 -22.00 -5.54
CA ARG A 568 32.48 -22.85 -6.09
C ARG A 568 32.02 -23.93 -5.11
N GLU A 569 32.93 -24.57 -4.37
CA GLU A 569 32.54 -25.59 -3.39
C GLU A 569 31.79 -24.97 -2.20
N ARG A 570 32.24 -23.81 -1.68
CA ARG A 570 31.52 -23.07 -0.63
C ARG A 570 30.10 -22.72 -1.07
N MET A 571 29.93 -22.25 -2.30
CA MET A 571 28.62 -21.93 -2.87
C MET A 571 27.74 -23.16 -3.06
N ARG A 572 28.32 -24.28 -3.52
CA ARG A 572 27.62 -25.56 -3.64
C ARG A 572 27.10 -26.03 -2.29
N LEU A 573 27.92 -25.96 -1.25
CA LEU A 573 27.52 -26.31 0.12
C LEU A 573 26.40 -25.39 0.64
N ALA A 574 26.48 -24.08 0.37
CA ALA A 574 25.45 -23.12 0.75
C ALA A 574 24.10 -23.37 0.03
N LEU A 575 24.14 -23.77 -1.25
CA LEU A 575 22.94 -24.13 -2.01
C LEU A 575 22.28 -25.45 -1.54
N VAL A 576 23.09 -26.40 -1.06
CA VAL A 576 22.63 -27.72 -0.61
C VAL A 576 22.14 -27.71 0.84
N LYS A 577 22.67 -26.82 1.69
CA LYS A 577 22.12 -26.57 3.02
C LYS A 577 20.68 -26.08 2.89
N ARG A 578 19.73 -27.01 2.92
CA ARG A 578 18.35 -26.71 3.33
C ARG A 578 18.45 -26.03 4.67
N THR A 579 17.76 -24.90 4.84
CA THR A 579 17.43 -24.34 6.15
C THR A 579 17.05 -25.52 7.04
N ALA A 580 17.85 -25.76 8.07
CA ALA A 580 18.08 -27.09 8.62
C ALA A 580 16.78 -27.84 8.89
N ARG A 581 16.52 -28.90 8.11
CA ARG A 581 15.48 -29.86 8.45
C ARG A 581 15.97 -30.57 9.70
N SER A 582 15.19 -30.47 10.78
CA SER A 582 15.29 -31.37 11.92
C SER A 582 15.12 -32.81 11.42
N LEU A 583 16.25 -33.49 11.24
CA LEU A 583 16.32 -34.95 11.20
C LEU A 583 16.65 -35.41 12.63
N SER A 584 15.75 -35.16 13.57
CA SER A 584 15.70 -35.94 14.80
C SER A 584 14.85 -37.18 14.55
N THR A 585 15.41 -38.16 13.83
CA THR A 585 14.98 -39.55 14.02
C THR A 585 16.07 -40.52 13.58
N SER A 586 16.59 -41.23 14.58
CA SER A 586 17.30 -42.51 14.54
C SER A 586 18.63 -42.58 13.79
N ILE A 587 19.71 -42.23 14.48
CA ILE A 587 20.89 -43.11 14.53
C ILE A 587 21.03 -43.54 15.99
N GLY A 588 20.53 -44.73 16.30
CA GLY A 588 20.87 -45.39 17.55
C GLY A 588 22.32 -45.80 17.51
N THR A 589 23.19 -45.03 18.18
CA THR A 589 24.53 -45.49 18.52
C THR A 589 24.40 -46.24 19.84
N GLY A 590 24.34 -47.57 19.77
CA GLY A 590 24.56 -48.41 20.93
C GLY A 590 25.99 -48.23 21.40
N MET A 591 26.18 -47.49 22.50
CA MET A 591 27.38 -47.62 23.31
C MET A 591 27.11 -48.64 24.41
N THR A 592 27.79 -49.77 24.25
CA THR A 592 28.03 -50.79 25.27
C THR A 592 28.74 -50.18 26.47
N GLY A 593 28.42 -50.73 27.64
CA GLY A 593 28.72 -50.13 28.93
C GLY A 593 30.16 -50.31 29.41
N ALA A 594 30.53 -49.41 30.31
CA ALA A 594 31.58 -49.60 31.29
C ALA A 594 31.13 -48.92 32.57
N GLY A 595 30.46 -49.68 33.44
CA GLY A 595 30.18 -49.29 34.81
C GLY A 595 31.39 -49.59 35.68
N MET A 596 31.84 -48.61 36.46
CA MET A 596 32.68 -48.81 37.63
C MET A 596 32.09 -47.98 38.79
N PRO A 597 31.98 -48.53 40.01
CA PRO A 597 31.12 -47.98 41.05
C PRO A 597 31.83 -46.95 41.93
N ALA A 598 31.09 -45.91 42.32
CA ALA A 598 31.50 -44.98 43.35
C ALA A 598 31.30 -45.61 44.74
N ARG A 599 32.35 -45.59 45.56
CA ARG A 599 32.29 -45.80 47.00
C ARG A 599 31.77 -44.53 47.67
N HIS A 600 30.61 -44.60 48.31
CA HIS A 600 30.43 -44.33 49.74
C HIS A 600 29.02 -44.66 50.19
#